data_AF-A0A1W1ZXG4-F1
#
_entry.id   AF-A0A1W1ZXG4-F1
#
_cell.length_a   1.000
_cell.length_b   1.000
_cell.length_c   1.000
_cell.angle_alpha   90.00
_cell.angle_beta   90.00
_cell.angle_gamma   90.00
#
_symmetry.space_group_name_H-M   'P 1'
#
loop_
_entity.id
_entity.type
_entity.pdbx_description
1 polymer ?
#
loop_
_entity_poly.entity_id
_entity_poly.type
_entity_poly.pdbx_seq_one_letter_code
_entity_poly.pdbx_strand_id
1 'polypeptide(L)'
;MIKTIQRAVLGIAILPVMLSCAKQTLELPVDETTKKVEISVLRVYMAKLIDVKPEEIEYNEKTEQFSLLGVDQISRQKLTTFYEKSIK
;
A
#
# COMPACT_ATOMS: atom_id res chain seq x y z
N MET A 1 -20.94 -25.94 -63.49
CA MET A 1 -20.08 -24.76 -63.27
C MET A 1 -20.94 -23.63 -62.75
N ILE A 2 -20.74 -23.19 -61.52
CA ILE A 2 -20.88 -21.81 -61.02
C ILE A 2 -20.10 -21.79 -59.69
N LYS A 3 -19.12 -20.90 -59.62
CA LYS A 3 -18.27 -20.62 -58.46
C LYS A 3 -19.08 -19.81 -57.45
N THR A 4 -19.05 -20.19 -56.17
CA THR A 4 -19.23 -19.21 -55.09
C THR A 4 -18.38 -19.58 -53.89
N ILE A 5 -17.18 -19.01 -53.86
CA ILE A 5 -16.33 -18.92 -52.67
C ILE A 5 -17.01 -17.88 -51.77
N GLN A 6 -17.65 -18.32 -50.70
CA GLN A 6 -18.03 -17.41 -49.61
C GLN A 6 -16.93 -17.42 -48.55
N ARG A 7 -16.17 -16.33 -48.56
CA ARG A 7 -15.20 -15.95 -47.55
C ARG A 7 -15.92 -15.38 -46.32
N ALA A 8 -15.37 -15.72 -45.15
CA ALA A 8 -15.44 -14.99 -43.88
C ALA A 8 -16.82 -14.93 -43.20
N VAL A 9 -16.95 -15.00 -41.89
CA VAL A 9 -16.13 -14.36 -40.85
C VAL A 9 -16.10 -15.29 -39.62
N LEU A 10 -14.90 -15.73 -39.24
CA LEU A 10 -14.66 -16.34 -37.93
C LEU A 10 -14.75 -15.19 -36.91
N GLY A 11 -15.92 -15.01 -36.31
CA GLY A 11 -16.14 -14.06 -35.23
C GLY A 11 -15.36 -14.50 -34.00
N ILE A 12 -14.14 -14.01 -33.85
CA ILE A 12 -13.41 -14.10 -32.58
C ILE A 12 -14.13 -13.15 -31.63
N ALA A 13 -15.04 -13.70 -30.84
CA ALA A 13 -15.62 -13.01 -29.70
C ALA A 13 -14.49 -12.73 -28.70
N ILE A 14 -13.98 -11.51 -28.71
CA ILE A 14 -13.07 -11.01 -27.68
C ILE A 14 -13.94 -10.82 -26.44
N LEU A 15 -14.05 -11.84 -25.60
CA LEU A 15 -14.60 -11.71 -24.25
C LEU A 15 -13.70 -10.74 -23.48
N PRO A 16 -14.19 -9.58 -23.03
CA PRO A 16 -13.45 -8.79 -22.06
C PRO A 16 -13.41 -9.62 -20.78
N VAL A 17 -12.23 -10.15 -20.45
CA VAL A 17 -11.95 -10.67 -19.12
C VAL A 17 -12.08 -9.47 -18.20
N MET A 18 -13.26 -9.29 -17.59
CA MET A 18 -13.39 -8.42 -16.43
C MET A 18 -12.56 -9.05 -15.33
N LEU A 19 -11.25 -8.74 -15.33
CA LEU A 19 -10.41 -8.78 -14.15
C LEU A 19 -11.01 -7.75 -13.18
N SER A 20 -12.10 -8.14 -12.53
CA SER A 20 -12.43 -7.62 -11.23
C SER A 20 -11.29 -8.06 -10.33
N CYS A 21 -10.26 -7.21 -10.26
CA CYS A 21 -9.27 -7.25 -9.21
C CYS A 21 -10.03 -6.89 -7.94
N ALA A 22 -10.71 -7.89 -7.36
CA ALA A 22 -11.17 -7.82 -6.00
C ALA A 22 -9.89 -7.69 -5.17
N LYS A 23 -9.54 -6.45 -4.82
CA LYS A 23 -8.57 -6.18 -3.77
C LYS A 23 -9.14 -6.85 -2.53
N GLN A 24 -8.68 -8.07 -2.28
CA GLN A 24 -8.90 -8.77 -1.05
C GLN A 24 -8.23 -7.92 0.03
N THR A 25 -9.03 -7.10 0.71
CA THR A 25 -8.61 -6.38 1.89
C THR A 25 -8.33 -7.45 2.94
N LEU A 26 -7.06 -7.86 3.03
CA LEU A 26 -6.57 -8.63 4.16
C LEU A 26 -6.70 -7.72 5.37
N GLU A 27 -7.78 -7.88 6.14
CA GLU A 27 -7.88 -7.35 7.49
C GLU A 27 -6.81 -8.08 8.33
N LEU A 28 -5.61 -7.52 8.33
CA LEU A 28 -4.56 -7.95 9.24
C LEU A 28 -5.06 -7.66 10.66
N PRO A 29 -4.99 -8.64 11.59
CA PRO A 29 -5.38 -8.43 12.97
C PRO A 29 -4.57 -7.24 13.51
N VAL A 30 -5.28 -6.21 13.97
CA VAL A 30 -4.68 -5.05 14.63
C VAL A 30 -4.15 -5.54 15.97
N ASP A 31 -2.90 -5.99 15.95
CA ASP A 31 -2.15 -6.40 17.13
C ASP A 31 -2.07 -5.19 18.07
N GLU A 32 -2.72 -5.28 19.24
CA GLU A 32 -2.82 -4.22 20.24
C GLU A 32 -1.43 -3.77 20.76
N THR A 33 -0.40 -4.57 20.50
CA THR A 33 1.00 -4.23 20.78
C THR A 33 1.44 -2.95 20.08
N THR A 34 0.86 -2.63 18.91
CA THR A 34 1.18 -1.42 18.14
C THR A 34 0.87 -0.12 18.89
N LYS A 35 -0.03 -0.18 19.87
CA LYS A 35 -0.40 0.99 20.70
C LYS A 35 0.67 1.37 21.73
N LYS A 36 1.65 0.51 22.00
CA LYS A 36 2.63 0.71 23.08
C LYS A 36 3.68 1.79 22.78
N VAL A 37 4.03 1.99 21.51
CA VAL A 37 5.03 2.99 21.12
C VAL A 37 4.34 4.31 20.78
N GLU A 38 4.80 5.39 21.41
CA GLU A 38 4.30 6.74 21.17
C GLU A 38 4.60 7.20 19.74
N ILE A 39 3.66 7.95 19.15
CA ILE A 39 3.82 8.53 17.81
C ILE A 39 5.03 9.47 17.74
N SER A 40 5.31 10.21 18.82
CA SER A 40 6.49 11.07 18.98
C SER A 40 7.80 10.29 18.76
N VAL A 41 7.92 9.11 19.37
CA VAL A 41 9.11 8.24 19.25
C VAL A 41 9.26 7.73 17.83
N LEU A 42 8.17 7.25 17.23
CA LEU A 42 8.17 6.76 15.85
C LEU A 42 8.50 7.87 14.86
N ARG A 43 8.01 9.09 15.09
CA ARG A 43 8.32 10.28 14.28
C ARG A 43 9.81 10.59 14.30
N VAL A 44 10.42 10.64 15.49
CA VAL A 44 11.86 10.86 15.66
C VAL A 44 12.67 9.75 14.99
N TYR A 45 12.23 8.49 15.15
CA TYR A 45 12.89 7.35 14.52
C TYR A 45 12.86 7.45 12.98
N MET A 46 11.70 7.73 12.38
CA MET A 46 11.57 7.92 10.93
C MET A 46 12.42 9.08 10.44
N ALA A 47 12.38 10.23 11.13
CA ALA A 47 13.16 11.40 10.78
C ALA A 47 14.66 11.10 10.73
N LYS A 48 15.17 10.33 11.69
CA LYS A 48 16.56 9.86 11.71
C LYS A 48 16.89 8.91 10.55
N LEU A 49 15.96 8.04 10.15
CA LEU A 49 16.19 7.09 9.04
C LEU A 49 16.37 7.78 7.69
N ILE A 50 15.68 8.90 7.48
CA ILE A 50 15.66 9.63 6.20
C ILE A 50 16.38 10.98 6.26
N ASP A 51 17.11 11.25 7.35
CA ASP A 51 17.92 12.45 7.57
C ASP A 51 17.15 13.78 7.42
N VAL A 52 15.97 13.84 8.05
CA VAL A 52 15.12 15.05 8.11
C VAL A 52 14.81 15.42 9.55
N LYS A 53 14.19 16.58 9.76
CA LYS A 53 13.73 16.97 11.09
C LYS A 53 12.40 16.29 11.45
N PRO A 54 12.16 15.93 12.73
CA PRO A 54 10.89 15.33 13.14
C PRO A 54 9.66 16.17 12.79
N GLU A 55 9.78 17.50 12.79
CA GLU A 55 8.68 18.42 12.47
C GLU A 55 8.23 18.32 11.01
N GLU A 56 9.06 17.78 10.13
CA GLU A 56 8.75 17.57 8.71
C GLU A 56 7.97 16.27 8.46
N ILE A 57 7.85 15.42 9.48
CA ILE A 57 7.11 14.16 9.43
C ILE A 57 5.69 14.36 9.97
N GLU A 58 4.73 14.28 9.07
CA GLU A 58 3.31 14.31 9.39
C GLU A 58 2.82 12.93 9.83
N TYR A 59 1.85 12.89 10.73
CA TYR A 59 1.14 11.67 11.10
C TYR A 59 -0.36 11.85 10.86
N ASN A 60 -0.95 10.96 10.08
CA ASN A 60 -2.38 10.95 9.81
C ASN A 60 -3.06 9.93 10.73
N GLU A 61 -3.84 10.42 11.71
CA GLU A 61 -4.55 9.57 12.67
C GLU A 61 -5.65 8.72 12.03
N LYS A 62 -6.22 9.15 10.89
CA LYS A 62 -7.30 8.41 10.21
C LYS A 62 -6.77 7.19 9.46
N THR A 63 -5.60 7.31 8.84
CA THR A 63 -4.97 6.23 8.06
C THR A 63 -3.86 5.52 8.82
N GLU A 64 -3.52 6.01 10.02
CA GLU A 64 -2.39 5.57 10.84
C GLU A 64 -1.06 5.53 10.08
N GLN A 65 -0.79 6.57 9.29
CA GLN A 65 0.41 6.64 8.46
C GLN A 65 1.28 7.85 8.79
N PHE A 66 2.59 7.65 8.72
CA PHE A 66 3.58 8.71 8.74
C PHE A 66 3.94 9.09 7.32
N SER A 67 4.14 10.39 7.06
CA SER A 67 4.55 10.88 5.75
C SER A 67 5.49 12.06 5.81
N LEU A 68 6.44 12.11 4.87
CA LEU A 68 7.20 13.31 4.55
C LEU A 68 6.52 14.02 3.39
N LEU A 69 5.96 15.22 3.64
CA LEU A 69 5.28 16.05 2.63
C LEU A 69 4.23 15.30 1.78
N GLY A 70 3.55 14.31 2.37
CA GLY A 70 2.53 13.48 1.71
C GLY A 70 3.05 12.43 0.71
N VAL A 71 4.36 12.35 0.45
CA VAL A 71 4.95 11.45 -0.56
C VAL A 71 5.29 10.09 0.05
N ASP A 72 6.10 10.07 1.11
CA ASP A 72 6.64 8.82 1.67
C ASP A 72 5.78 8.27 2.79
N GLN A 73 4.81 7.43 2.46
CA GLN A 73 3.84 6.90 3.44
C GLN A 73 4.31 5.57 4.03
N ILE A 74 4.40 5.51 5.37
CA ILE A 74 4.64 4.27 6.12
C ILE A 74 3.59 4.12 7.22
N SER A 75 3.00 2.93 7.34
CA SER A 75 2.04 2.66 8.41
C SER A 75 2.72 2.65 9.78
N ARG A 76 1.98 3.08 10.80
CA ARG A 76 2.39 3.01 12.20
C ARG A 76 2.88 1.61 12.55
N GLN A 77 2.11 0.58 12.22
CA GLN A 77 2.48 -0.81 12.50
C GLN A 77 3.83 -1.21 11.91
N LYS A 78 4.08 -0.85 10.65
CA LYS A 78 5.34 -1.18 9.98
C LYS A 78 6.51 -0.43 10.60
N LEU A 79 6.33 0.86 10.90
CA LEU A 79 7.36 1.67 11.53
C LEU A 79 7.66 1.21 12.97
N THR A 80 6.64 0.84 13.75
CA THR A 80 6.80 0.19 15.07
C THR A 80 7.61 -1.09 14.96
N THR A 81 7.30 -1.94 13.99
CA THR A 81 8.05 -3.20 13.76
C THR A 81 9.53 -2.92 13.46
N PHE A 82 9.84 -1.89 12.68
CA PHE A 82 11.22 -1.50 12.38
C PHE A 82 11.93 -0.95 13.61
N TYR A 83 11.25 -0.09 14.38
CA TYR A 83 11.76 0.45 15.62
C TYR A 83 12.14 -0.66 16.61
N GLU A 84 11.22 -1.60 16.88
CA GLU A 84 11.46 -2.71 17.80
C GLU A 84 12.61 -3.63 17.36
N LYS A 85 12.80 -3.81 16.04
CA LYS A 85 13.94 -4.57 15.50
C LYS A 85 15.26 -3.82 15.63
N SER A 86 15.24 -2.48 15.67
CA SER A 86 16.46 -1.67 15.74
C SER A 86 17.04 -1.54 17.16
N ILE A 87 16.23 -1.83 18.18
CA ILE A 87 16.62 -1.75 19.60
C ILE A 87 16.94 -3.12 20.23
N LYS A 88 16.72 -4.21 19.50
CA LYS A 88 17.14 -5.57 19.87
C LYS A 88 18.50 -5.87 19.28
#